data_AF-A0A078KJ91-F1
#
_entry.id   AF-A0A078KJ91-F1
#
_cell.length_a   1.000
_cell.length_b   1.000
_cell.length_c   1.000
_cell.angle_alpha   90.00
_cell.angle_beta   90.00
_cell.angle_gamma   90.00
#
_symmetry.space_group_name_H-M   'P 1'
#
loop_
_entity.id
_entity.type
_entity.pdbx_description
1 polymer ?
#
loop_
_entity_poly.entity_id
_entity_poly.type
_entity_poly.pdbx_seq_one_letter_code
_entity_poly.pdbx_strand_id
1 'polypeptide(L)'
;MADSTCVILKRGEEKDIFSGHLWIYDNEVERIDGEVVPGQIVDVKANNGAHLGRGYINPKSKILVRLMTRGREKIDHEFIKARLVSAFKYRERLGLYKNERSAFRAVFGDADFLPALVVDKFADCVVIQTLSLGMERFKPDIVDVIREYYSPRCIYERNDVALREKEGLEQQKGVLYGEEPGIVEIEENGIRMLVDIADGQKTGYFLDQRENRAAIGPYCKDAEVLDCFCHTGGFALHAAKFGAKSVEAVDISDTALKMVEQNAALNGFKTITAKEANVFDLLNEYQMQGRMFDTIILDPPAFCKTKSALKGAYRGYKEINLRAMKLIRSGGFLVTCSCSHYMTPDLFMKMLQDAASDSRRSVRICEIRYQAKDHPISISADESLYLKYVALQII
;
A
#
# COMPACT_ATOMS: atom_id res chain seq x y z
N MET A 1 34.15 -29.29 7.08
CA MET A 1 32.82 -28.68 6.93
C MET A 1 33.03 -27.20 7.17
N ALA A 2 32.91 -26.35 6.16
CA ALA A 2 33.06 -24.91 6.38
C ALA A 2 31.91 -24.49 7.31
N ASP A 3 32.24 -23.90 8.46
CA ASP A 3 31.24 -23.46 9.43
C ASP A 3 30.26 -22.51 8.74
N SER A 4 29.00 -22.92 8.67
CA SER A 4 27.93 -22.09 8.12
C SER A 4 27.81 -20.80 8.92
N THR A 5 27.84 -19.65 8.27
CA THR A 5 27.73 -18.34 8.92
C THR A 5 26.49 -18.27 9.81
N CYS A 6 26.69 -17.89 11.07
CA CYS A 6 25.66 -17.91 12.10
C CYS A 6 25.59 -16.55 12.80
N VAL A 7 24.39 -15.97 12.85
CA VAL A 7 24.12 -14.71 13.55
C VAL A 7 23.61 -15.03 14.95
N ILE A 8 24.25 -14.47 15.98
CA ILE A 8 23.87 -14.67 17.38
C ILE A 8 23.31 -13.37 17.94
N LEU A 9 22.07 -13.43 18.41
CA LEU A 9 21.37 -12.28 18.98
C LEU A 9 21.84 -11.97 20.41
N LYS A 10 21.68 -10.71 20.81
CA LYS A 10 21.80 -10.27 22.21
C LYS A 10 20.73 -10.96 23.06
N ARG A 11 21.01 -11.09 24.36
CA ARG A 11 20.10 -11.74 25.30
C ARG A 11 18.78 -10.95 25.41
N GLY A 12 17.66 -11.58 25.06
CA GLY A 12 16.31 -11.03 25.18
C GLY A 12 15.72 -10.54 23.86
N GLU A 13 16.53 -10.37 22.80
CA GLU A 13 16.08 -9.95 21.46
C GLU A 13 15.36 -11.08 20.72
N GLU A 14 15.48 -12.33 21.18
CA GLU A 14 14.76 -13.46 20.59
C GLU A 14 13.22 -13.37 20.74
N LYS A 15 12.72 -12.48 21.61
CA LYS A 15 11.28 -12.32 21.89
C LYS A 15 10.47 -11.92 20.67
N ASP A 16 10.99 -10.99 19.86
CA ASP A 16 10.28 -10.50 18.68
C ASP A 16 10.20 -11.58 17.61
N ILE A 17 11.23 -12.44 17.51
CA ILE A 17 11.19 -13.58 16.59
C ILE A 17 10.18 -14.64 17.04
N PHE A 18 10.08 -14.86 18.36
CA PHE A 18 9.06 -15.76 18.92
C PHE A 18 7.64 -15.21 18.73
N SER A 19 7.44 -13.90 18.81
CA SER A 19 6.15 -13.27 18.51
C SER A 19 5.83 -13.27 17.01
N GLY A 20 6.80 -13.60 16.16
CA GLY A 20 6.64 -13.85 14.72
C GLY A 20 7.20 -12.75 13.82
N HIS A 21 7.91 -11.77 14.38
CA HIS A 21 8.59 -10.74 13.61
C HIS A 21 9.69 -11.36 12.74
N LEU A 22 9.88 -10.80 11.53
CA LEU A 22 10.80 -11.35 10.53
C LEU A 22 12.09 -10.56 10.37
N TRP A 23 12.22 -9.40 11.01
CA TRP A 23 13.42 -8.57 10.90
C TRP A 23 14.27 -8.69 12.14
N ILE A 24 15.58 -8.73 11.90
CA ILE A 24 16.62 -8.62 12.91
C ILE A 24 17.45 -7.40 12.54
N TYR A 25 17.47 -6.42 13.43
CA TYR A 25 18.21 -5.18 13.24
C TYR A 25 19.68 -5.35 13.63
N ASP A 26 20.56 -4.53 13.04
CA ASP A 26 22.00 -4.56 13.29
C ASP A 26 22.36 -4.41 14.79
N ASN A 27 21.61 -3.59 15.51
CA ASN A 27 21.79 -3.32 16.93
C ASN A 27 21.31 -4.47 17.84
N GLU A 28 20.60 -5.48 17.34
CA GLU A 28 20.12 -6.65 18.09
C GLU A 28 21.13 -7.81 18.06
N VAL A 29 22.16 -7.72 17.22
CA VAL A 29 23.16 -8.77 17.05
C VAL A 29 24.31 -8.59 18.05
N GLU A 30 24.66 -9.68 18.74
CA GLU A 30 25.80 -9.75 19.67
C GLU A 30 27.09 -10.03 18.90
N ARG A 31 27.08 -11.05 18.05
CA ARG A 31 28.20 -11.41 17.17
C ARG A 31 27.72 -12.23 15.97
N ILE A 32 28.61 -12.33 14.98
CA ILE A 32 28.43 -13.19 13.81
C ILE A 32 29.63 -14.13 13.74
N ASP A 33 29.36 -15.43 13.75
CA ASP A 33 30.37 -16.46 13.61
C ASP A 33 30.47 -16.86 12.12
N GLY A 34 31.68 -16.85 11.55
CA GLY A 34 31.94 -17.16 10.13
C GLY A 34 32.03 -15.94 9.21
N GLU A 35 32.33 -16.17 7.93
CA GLU A 35 32.48 -15.10 6.93
C GLU A 35 31.12 -14.57 6.47
N VAL A 36 30.99 -13.24 6.32
CA VAL A 36 29.75 -12.61 5.88
C VAL A 36 29.83 -12.23 4.41
N VAL A 37 29.05 -12.94 3.59
CA VAL A 37 28.78 -12.58 2.20
C VAL A 37 27.39 -11.94 2.11
N PRO A 38 27.26 -10.67 1.65
CA PRO A 38 25.96 -10.02 1.51
C PRO A 38 25.00 -10.88 0.68
N GLY A 39 23.75 -11.01 1.14
CA GLY A 39 22.68 -11.79 0.52
C GLY A 39 22.80 -13.31 0.68
N GLN A 40 23.78 -13.83 1.41
CA GLN A 40 23.85 -15.27 1.70
C GLN A 40 22.82 -15.67 2.76
N ILE A 41 22.40 -16.92 2.74
CA ILE A 41 21.53 -17.50 3.76
C ILE A 41 22.35 -17.85 5.00
N VAL A 42 21.92 -17.36 6.16
CA VAL A 42 22.56 -17.58 7.46
C VAL A 42 21.57 -18.20 8.44
N ASP A 43 22.10 -18.95 9.41
CA ASP A 43 21.33 -19.39 10.57
C ASP A 43 21.30 -18.27 11.62
N VAL A 44 20.18 -18.16 12.34
CA VAL A 44 20.03 -17.22 13.45
C VAL A 44 19.80 -18.00 14.74
N LYS A 45 20.56 -17.66 15.78
CA LYS A 45 20.46 -18.25 17.11
C LYS A 45 20.30 -17.20 18.19
N ALA A 46 19.59 -17.56 19.25
CA ALA A 46 19.57 -16.80 20.49
C ALA A 46 20.93 -16.89 21.19
N ASN A 47 21.15 -16.01 22.17
CA ASN A 47 22.39 -15.97 22.94
C ASN A 47 22.73 -17.31 23.64
N ASN A 48 21.71 -18.07 24.05
CA ASN A 48 21.86 -19.40 24.66
C ASN A 48 22.07 -20.55 23.65
N GLY A 49 22.22 -20.24 22.36
CA GLY A 49 22.42 -21.22 21.28
C GLY A 49 21.13 -21.82 20.69
N ALA A 50 19.95 -21.45 21.18
CA ALA A 50 18.68 -21.92 20.61
C ALA A 50 18.50 -21.43 19.17
N HIS A 51 18.01 -22.31 18.29
CA HIS A 51 17.73 -21.99 16.89
C HIS A 51 16.49 -21.09 16.79
N LEU A 52 16.60 -19.98 16.07
CA LEU A 52 15.52 -19.03 15.85
C LEU A 52 14.99 -19.05 14.42
N GLY A 53 15.83 -19.39 13.44
CA GLY A 53 15.43 -19.43 12.05
C GLY A 53 16.59 -19.31 11.07
N ARG A 54 16.23 -19.09 9.81
CA ARG A 54 17.14 -18.86 8.70
C ARG A 54 16.65 -17.70 7.85
N GLY A 55 17.58 -16.89 7.37
CA GLY A 55 17.29 -15.68 6.61
C GLY A 55 18.48 -15.25 5.77
N TYR A 56 18.30 -14.24 4.93
CA TYR A 56 19.44 -13.66 4.22
C TYR A 56 20.02 -12.49 5.01
N ILE A 57 21.34 -12.34 4.98
CA ILE A 57 22.05 -11.24 5.68
C ILE A 57 22.39 -10.09 4.71
N ASN A 58 22.26 -8.84 5.14
CA ASN A 58 22.70 -7.67 4.37
C ASN A 58 23.39 -6.64 5.29
N PRO A 59 24.75 -6.62 5.34
CA PRO A 59 25.50 -5.68 6.18
C PRO A 59 25.32 -4.19 5.84
N LYS A 60 24.75 -3.87 4.67
CA LYS A 60 24.47 -2.47 4.28
C LYS A 60 23.13 -1.96 4.82
N SER A 61 22.22 -2.85 5.20
CA SER A 61 20.89 -2.51 5.68
C SER A 61 20.86 -2.45 7.20
N LYS A 62 20.05 -1.54 7.77
CA LYS A 62 19.74 -1.56 9.21
C LYS A 62 19.02 -2.84 9.62
N ILE A 63 18.22 -3.40 8.70
CA ILE A 63 17.61 -4.71 8.87
C ILE A 63 18.66 -5.72 8.40
N LEU A 64 19.54 -6.10 9.32
CA LEU A 64 20.72 -6.90 9.05
C LEU A 64 20.35 -8.30 8.54
N VAL A 65 19.33 -8.94 9.11
CA VAL A 65 18.79 -10.21 8.61
C VAL A 65 17.29 -10.10 8.43
N ARG A 66 16.78 -10.58 7.30
CA ARG A 66 15.36 -10.88 7.14
C ARG A 66 15.16 -12.38 7.16
N LEU A 67 14.45 -12.86 8.18
CA LEU A 67 14.09 -14.25 8.31
C LEU A 67 13.12 -14.65 7.21
N MET A 68 13.43 -15.76 6.56
CA MET A 68 12.58 -16.41 5.58
C MET A 68 11.83 -17.57 6.23
N THR A 69 12.42 -18.19 7.24
CA THR A 69 11.80 -19.25 8.03
C THR A 69 12.29 -19.26 9.47
N ARG A 70 11.45 -19.78 10.37
CA ARG A 70 11.82 -20.14 11.76
C ARG A 70 12.26 -21.61 11.88
N GLY A 71 12.07 -22.39 10.83
CA GLY A 71 12.51 -23.78 10.73
C GLY A 71 13.97 -23.91 10.28
N ARG A 72 14.32 -25.11 9.80
CA ARG A 72 15.68 -25.48 9.35
C ARG A 72 15.73 -25.82 7.87
N GLU A 73 14.60 -25.72 7.17
CA GLU A 73 14.52 -26.02 5.74
C GLU A 73 15.50 -25.18 4.93
N LYS A 74 15.87 -25.71 3.76
CA LYS A 74 16.71 -25.00 2.80
C LYS A 74 15.88 -23.92 2.11
N ILE A 75 16.48 -22.75 1.93
CA ILE A 75 15.87 -21.63 1.21
C ILE A 75 16.44 -21.67 -0.20
N ASP A 76 15.72 -22.33 -1.10
CA ASP A 76 16.05 -22.48 -2.52
C ASP A 76 14.80 -22.25 -3.40
N HIS A 77 14.88 -22.57 -4.69
CA HIS A 77 13.79 -22.40 -5.65
C HIS A 77 12.46 -22.97 -5.15
N GLU A 78 12.46 -24.21 -4.64
CA GLU A 78 11.24 -24.88 -4.18
C GLU A 78 10.63 -24.18 -2.96
N PHE A 79 11.48 -23.64 -2.07
CA PHE A 79 11.02 -22.82 -0.94
C PHE A 79 10.30 -21.55 -1.43
N ILE A 80 10.92 -20.82 -2.37
CA ILE A 80 10.34 -19.59 -2.94
C ILE A 80 9.03 -19.90 -3.67
N LYS A 81 9.02 -20.95 -4.50
CA LYS A 81 7.82 -21.43 -5.20
C LYS A 81 6.69 -21.75 -4.23
N ALA A 82 6.96 -22.49 -3.16
CA ALA A 82 5.95 -22.84 -2.17
C ALA A 82 5.35 -21.60 -1.48
N ARG A 83 6.16 -20.59 -1.16
CA ARG A 83 5.70 -19.33 -0.57
C ARG A 83 4.85 -18.50 -1.53
N LEU A 84 5.30 -18.35 -2.78
CA LEU A 84 4.55 -17.63 -3.82
C LEU A 84 3.20 -18.29 -4.07
N VAL A 85 3.17 -19.61 -4.29
CA VAL A 85 1.93 -20.35 -4.51
C VAL A 85 0.99 -20.24 -3.32
N SER A 86 1.51 -20.24 -2.09
CA SER A 86 0.69 -20.00 -0.89
C SER A 86 0.04 -18.61 -0.91
N ALA A 87 0.80 -17.56 -1.25
CA ALA A 87 0.30 -16.20 -1.34
C ALA A 87 -0.76 -16.06 -2.47
N PHE A 88 -0.55 -16.71 -3.61
CA PHE A 88 -1.49 -16.71 -4.74
C PHE A 88 -2.81 -17.40 -4.39
N LYS A 89 -2.73 -18.59 -3.77
CA LYS A 89 -3.90 -19.35 -3.29
C LYS A 89 -4.71 -18.59 -2.24
N TYR A 90 -4.06 -17.78 -1.41
CA TYR A 90 -4.77 -16.89 -0.49
C TYR A 90 -5.67 -15.90 -1.25
N ARG A 91 -5.16 -15.28 -2.33
CA ARG A 91 -5.97 -14.36 -3.17
C ARG A 91 -7.07 -15.08 -3.95
N GLU A 92 -6.83 -16.33 -4.35
CA GLU A 92 -7.87 -17.19 -4.97
C GLU A 92 -9.01 -17.45 -4.00
N ARG A 93 -8.68 -17.82 -2.75
CA ARG A 93 -9.65 -18.05 -1.69
C ARG A 93 -10.46 -16.81 -1.33
N LEU A 94 -9.87 -15.62 -1.45
CA LEU A 94 -10.58 -14.35 -1.29
C LEU A 94 -11.51 -14.00 -2.45
N GLY A 95 -11.50 -14.77 -3.54
CA GLY A 95 -12.34 -14.53 -4.72
C GLY A 95 -11.91 -13.31 -5.53
N LEU A 96 -10.62 -13.00 -5.57
CA LEU A 96 -10.09 -11.85 -6.32
C LEU A 96 -9.93 -12.12 -7.82
N TYR A 97 -9.97 -13.38 -8.24
CA TYR A 97 -9.92 -13.80 -9.64
C TYR A 97 -11.33 -13.85 -10.22
N LYS A 98 -11.96 -12.69 -10.40
CA LYS A 98 -13.34 -12.59 -10.88
C LYS A 98 -13.45 -12.79 -12.39
N ASN A 99 -12.53 -12.18 -13.13
CA ASN A 99 -12.45 -12.24 -14.59
C ASN A 99 -11.02 -11.93 -15.09
N GLU A 100 -10.84 -11.89 -16.41
CA GLU A 100 -9.55 -11.59 -17.07
C GLU A 100 -8.96 -10.22 -16.74
N ARG A 101 -9.79 -9.25 -16.33
CA ARG A 101 -9.40 -7.88 -15.92
C ARG A 101 -9.14 -7.74 -14.42
N SER A 102 -9.15 -8.83 -13.67
CA SER A 102 -8.93 -8.79 -12.21
C SER A 102 -7.58 -8.16 -11.88
N ALA A 103 -7.60 -7.26 -10.90
CA ALA A 103 -6.40 -6.64 -10.36
C ALA A 103 -6.34 -6.71 -8.83
N PHE A 104 -5.19 -7.09 -8.30
CA PHE A 104 -4.95 -7.26 -6.86
C PHE A 104 -3.47 -7.43 -6.55
N ARG A 105 -3.11 -7.21 -5.29
CA ARG A 105 -1.78 -7.53 -4.78
C ARG A 105 -1.66 -9.03 -4.57
N ALA A 106 -0.83 -9.70 -5.36
CA ALA A 106 -0.58 -11.13 -5.27
C ALA A 106 0.40 -11.49 -4.13
N VAL A 107 1.34 -10.60 -3.81
CA VAL A 107 2.29 -10.75 -2.68
C VAL A 107 2.49 -9.41 -1.99
N PHE A 108 2.37 -9.39 -0.66
CA PHE A 108 2.55 -8.23 0.21
C PHE A 108 3.68 -8.46 1.23
N GLY A 109 4.88 -8.70 0.70
CA GLY A 109 6.12 -8.71 1.46
C GLY A 109 6.12 -9.69 2.62
N ASP A 110 6.48 -9.15 3.78
CA ASP A 110 6.65 -9.87 5.04
C ASP A 110 5.37 -10.58 5.50
N ALA A 111 4.19 -10.02 5.21
CA ALA A 111 2.90 -10.63 5.57
C ALA A 111 2.60 -11.91 4.76
N ASP A 112 3.27 -12.10 3.62
CA ASP A 112 3.23 -13.32 2.80
C ASP A 112 4.51 -14.17 2.97
N PHE A 113 5.34 -13.87 3.98
CA PHE A 113 6.61 -14.56 4.26
C PHE A 113 7.61 -14.50 3.09
N LEU A 114 7.56 -13.43 2.30
CA LEU A 114 8.50 -13.10 1.24
C LEU A 114 9.03 -11.67 1.49
N PRO A 115 9.94 -11.48 2.48
CA PRO A 115 10.33 -10.18 2.99
C PRO A 115 10.71 -9.16 1.91
N ALA A 116 10.00 -8.03 1.89
CA ALA A 116 10.17 -6.95 0.92
C ALA A 116 9.93 -7.31 -0.56
N LEU A 117 9.25 -8.42 -0.86
CA LEU A 117 8.73 -8.70 -2.21
C LEU A 117 7.32 -8.14 -2.37
N VAL A 118 7.11 -7.35 -3.42
CA VAL A 118 5.79 -6.90 -3.83
C VAL A 118 5.49 -7.51 -5.19
N VAL A 119 4.29 -8.09 -5.35
CA VAL A 119 3.79 -8.54 -6.63
C VAL A 119 2.36 -8.05 -6.79
N ASP A 120 2.10 -7.24 -7.80
CA ASP A 120 0.77 -6.82 -8.20
C ASP A 120 0.39 -7.49 -9.52
N LYS A 121 -0.84 -7.97 -9.61
CA LYS A 121 -1.43 -8.45 -10.85
C LYS A 121 -2.40 -7.39 -11.37
N PHE A 122 -2.25 -7.03 -12.64
CA PHE A 122 -3.15 -6.14 -13.38
C PHE A 122 -3.58 -6.84 -14.66
N ALA A 123 -4.79 -7.40 -14.68
CA ALA A 123 -5.30 -8.17 -15.82
C ALA A 123 -4.30 -9.26 -16.28
N ASP A 124 -3.77 -9.18 -17.49
CA ASP A 124 -2.80 -10.11 -18.07
C ASP A 124 -1.33 -9.76 -17.77
N CYS A 125 -1.07 -8.71 -17.00
CA CYS A 125 0.26 -8.22 -16.63
C CYS A 125 0.55 -8.42 -15.14
N VAL A 126 1.82 -8.67 -14.81
CA VAL A 126 2.31 -8.75 -13.43
C VAL A 126 3.43 -7.75 -13.23
N VAL A 127 3.37 -7.01 -12.13
CA VAL A 127 4.38 -6.03 -11.74
C VAL A 127 5.04 -6.51 -10.45
N ILE A 128 6.37 -6.53 -10.42
CA ILE A 128 7.13 -6.92 -9.24
C ILE A 128 8.01 -5.78 -8.72
N GLN A 129 8.21 -5.77 -7.41
CA GLN A 129 9.27 -5.00 -6.77
C GLN A 129 10.03 -5.91 -5.82
N THR A 130 11.33 -6.04 -6.04
CA THR A 130 12.27 -6.77 -5.19
C THR A 130 13.00 -5.75 -4.33
N LEU A 131 12.42 -5.38 -3.18
CA LEU A 131 12.89 -4.24 -2.40
C LEU A 131 14.00 -4.59 -1.41
N SER A 132 14.55 -5.80 -1.50
CA SER A 132 15.64 -6.26 -0.65
C SER A 132 16.65 -7.11 -1.41
N LEU A 133 17.88 -7.16 -0.89
CA LEU A 133 18.97 -7.91 -1.52
C LEU A 133 18.65 -9.40 -1.67
N GLY A 134 17.98 -10.00 -0.68
CA GLY A 134 17.57 -11.40 -0.75
C GLY A 134 16.58 -11.65 -1.89
N MET A 135 15.52 -10.85 -1.98
CA MET A 135 14.52 -11.00 -3.05
C MET A 135 15.09 -10.68 -4.43
N GLU A 136 16.04 -9.76 -4.53
CA GLU A 136 16.75 -9.50 -5.80
C GLU A 136 17.52 -10.74 -6.29
N ARG A 137 18.14 -11.50 -5.37
CA ARG A 137 18.86 -12.73 -5.72
C ARG A 137 17.93 -13.84 -6.21
N PHE A 138 16.76 -13.98 -5.58
CA PHE A 138 15.73 -14.94 -5.98
C PHE A 138 14.85 -14.43 -7.13
N LYS A 139 15.14 -13.25 -7.72
CA LYS A 139 14.33 -12.67 -8.79
C LYS A 139 14.12 -13.63 -9.98
N PRO A 140 15.13 -14.37 -10.48
CA PRO A 140 14.90 -15.36 -11.53
C PRO A 140 13.88 -16.43 -11.14
N ASP A 141 13.99 -16.99 -9.93
CA ASP A 141 13.05 -18.00 -9.42
C ASP A 141 11.63 -17.43 -9.29
N ILE A 142 11.51 -16.19 -8.80
CA ILE A 142 10.23 -15.48 -8.67
C ILE A 142 9.57 -15.28 -10.04
N VAL A 143 10.35 -14.83 -11.05
CA VAL A 143 9.87 -14.63 -12.42
C VAL A 143 9.41 -15.95 -13.04
N ASP A 144 10.17 -17.02 -12.89
CA ASP A 144 9.81 -18.34 -13.43
C ASP A 144 8.51 -18.87 -12.81
N VAL A 145 8.35 -18.76 -11.49
CA VAL A 145 7.13 -19.20 -10.80
C VAL A 145 5.91 -18.36 -11.22
N ILE A 146 6.07 -17.04 -11.35
CA ILE A 146 5.01 -16.14 -11.83
C ILE A 146 4.61 -16.51 -13.27
N ARG A 147 5.59 -16.77 -14.15
CA ARG A 147 5.34 -17.19 -15.53
C ARG A 147 4.54 -18.49 -15.58
N GLU A 148 4.96 -19.51 -14.82
CA GLU A 148 4.27 -20.80 -14.76
C GLU A 148 2.86 -20.68 -14.20
N TYR A 149 2.68 -19.93 -13.12
CA TYR A 149 1.41 -19.87 -12.40
C TYR A 149 0.36 -19.02 -13.13
N TYR A 150 0.75 -17.85 -13.63
CA TYR A 150 -0.18 -16.89 -14.22
C TYR A 150 -0.22 -16.91 -15.74
N SER A 151 0.79 -17.45 -16.41
CA SER A 151 0.96 -17.32 -17.86
C SER A 151 0.72 -15.87 -18.35
N PRO A 152 1.34 -14.85 -17.73
CA PRO A 152 1.05 -13.46 -18.05
C PRO A 152 1.60 -13.08 -19.42
N ARG A 153 1.02 -12.05 -20.03
CA ARG A 153 1.57 -11.41 -21.24
C ARG A 153 2.89 -10.70 -20.94
N CYS A 154 2.99 -10.07 -19.77
CA CYS A 154 4.14 -9.28 -19.34
C CYS A 154 4.45 -9.46 -17.85
N ILE A 155 5.74 -9.54 -17.50
CA ILE A 155 6.23 -9.30 -16.14
C ILE A 155 7.13 -8.06 -16.18
N TYR A 156 6.79 -7.03 -15.41
CA TYR A 156 7.50 -5.75 -15.37
C TYR A 156 8.08 -5.51 -13.97
N GLU A 157 9.30 -4.99 -13.86
CA GLU A 157 9.85 -4.54 -12.58
C GLU A 157 9.66 -3.03 -12.38
N ARG A 158 9.14 -2.66 -11.21
CA ARG A 158 9.07 -1.27 -10.71
C ARG A 158 9.99 -1.10 -9.52
N ASN A 159 11.27 -1.39 -9.76
CA ASN A 159 12.34 -1.24 -8.79
C ASN A 159 12.90 0.20 -8.76
N ASP A 160 12.17 1.18 -9.29
CA ASP A 160 12.46 2.61 -9.31
C ASP A 160 12.05 3.28 -7.99
N VAL A 161 12.50 2.71 -6.86
CA VAL A 161 12.21 3.24 -5.52
C VAL A 161 13.46 3.43 -4.68
N ALA A 162 13.55 4.57 -4.00
CA ALA A 162 14.69 4.95 -3.15
C ALA A 162 14.97 3.98 -1.97
N LEU A 163 14.03 3.09 -1.64
CA LEU A 163 14.27 2.07 -0.61
C LEU A 163 15.40 1.11 -1.00
N ARG A 164 15.58 0.84 -2.30
CA ARG A 164 16.63 -0.08 -2.79
C ARG A 164 18.04 0.38 -2.47
N GLU A 165 18.27 1.69 -2.43
CA GLU A 165 19.58 2.26 -2.07
C GLU A 165 19.98 1.89 -0.63
N LYS A 166 19.00 1.77 0.28
CA LYS A 166 19.25 1.32 1.67
C LYS A 166 19.65 -0.15 1.76
N GLU A 167 19.36 -0.94 0.73
CA GLU A 167 19.76 -2.33 0.60
C GLU A 167 21.04 -2.48 -0.24
N GLY A 168 21.60 -1.36 -0.72
CA GLY A 168 22.78 -1.34 -1.60
C GLY A 168 22.49 -1.77 -3.04
N LEU A 169 21.23 -1.63 -3.48
CA LEU A 169 20.76 -1.98 -4.83
C LEU A 169 20.49 -0.71 -5.65
N GLU A 170 20.72 -0.80 -6.95
CA GLU A 170 20.38 0.26 -7.91
C GLU A 170 18.87 0.32 -8.15
N GLN A 171 18.36 1.52 -8.43
CA GLN A 171 16.99 1.73 -8.89
C GLN A 171 16.89 1.40 -10.38
N GLN A 172 15.86 0.65 -10.77
CA GLN A 172 15.65 0.25 -12.16
C GLN A 172 14.18 -0.05 -12.43
N LYS A 173 13.75 0.09 -13.68
CA LYS A 173 12.44 -0.38 -14.15
C LYS A 173 12.58 -0.97 -15.54
N GLY A 174 11.75 -1.93 -15.89
CA GLY A 174 11.79 -2.54 -17.22
C GLY A 174 11.07 -3.88 -17.31
N VAL A 175 10.99 -4.40 -18.53
CA VAL A 175 10.42 -5.74 -18.80
C VAL A 175 11.38 -6.83 -18.35
N LEU A 176 10.85 -7.76 -17.55
CA LEU A 176 11.52 -9.00 -17.17
C LEU A 176 11.08 -10.19 -18.02
N TYR A 177 9.87 -10.14 -18.57
CA TYR A 177 9.33 -11.19 -19.43
C TYR A 177 8.22 -10.62 -20.33
N GLY A 178 8.20 -11.06 -21.59
CA GLY A 178 7.17 -10.68 -22.56
C GLY A 178 7.45 -9.34 -23.22
N GLU A 179 6.39 -8.54 -23.40
CA GLU A 179 6.41 -7.25 -24.08
C GLU A 179 6.16 -6.09 -23.12
N GLU A 180 6.37 -4.87 -23.58
CA GLU A 180 6.08 -3.67 -22.79
C GLU A 180 4.59 -3.64 -22.36
N PRO A 181 4.29 -3.30 -21.09
CA PRO A 181 2.94 -3.46 -20.56
C PRO A 181 1.94 -2.49 -21.21
N GLY A 182 2.38 -1.26 -21.52
CA GLY A 182 1.50 -0.18 -21.96
C GLY A 182 0.46 0.22 -20.90
N ILE A 183 -0.65 0.78 -21.36
CA ILE A 183 -1.83 1.03 -20.53
C ILE A 183 -2.65 -0.26 -20.44
N VAL A 184 -2.85 -0.75 -19.23
CA VAL A 184 -3.62 -1.97 -18.95
C VAL A 184 -4.99 -1.59 -18.42
N GLU A 185 -6.03 -2.23 -18.95
CA GLU A 185 -7.39 -2.09 -18.46
C GLU A 185 -7.70 -3.14 -17.39
N ILE A 186 -8.12 -2.68 -16.22
CA ILE A 186 -8.55 -3.52 -15.11
C ILE A 186 -10.02 -3.32 -14.80
N GLU A 187 -10.61 -4.24 -14.05
CA GLU A 187 -11.94 -4.09 -13.47
C GLU A 187 -11.87 -4.19 -11.96
N GLU A 188 -12.37 -3.16 -11.28
CA GLU A 188 -12.51 -3.15 -9.82
C GLU A 188 -13.94 -2.81 -9.45
N ASN A 189 -14.55 -3.62 -8.58
CA ASN A 189 -15.93 -3.41 -8.11
C ASN A 189 -16.93 -3.19 -9.26
N GLY A 190 -16.70 -3.77 -10.44
CA GLY A 190 -17.50 -3.56 -11.65
C GLY A 190 -17.36 -2.18 -12.29
N ILE A 191 -16.19 -1.54 -12.18
CA ILE A 191 -15.79 -0.31 -12.86
C ILE A 191 -14.52 -0.64 -13.64
N ARG A 192 -14.48 -0.27 -14.92
CA ARG A 192 -13.28 -0.41 -15.76
C ARG A 192 -12.33 0.76 -15.51
N MET A 193 -11.04 0.51 -15.36
CA MET A 193 -10.04 1.56 -15.11
C MET A 193 -8.76 1.28 -15.89
N LEU A 194 -8.16 2.34 -16.40
CA LEU A 194 -6.87 2.32 -17.06
C LEU A 194 -5.75 2.46 -16.03
N VAL A 195 -4.72 1.63 -16.17
CA VAL A 195 -3.53 1.61 -15.34
C VAL A 195 -2.30 1.75 -16.23
N ASP A 196 -1.53 2.81 -16.00
CA ASP A 196 -0.21 2.95 -16.60
C ASP A 196 0.82 2.23 -15.71
N ILE A 197 1.32 1.08 -16.17
CA ILE A 197 2.27 0.28 -15.40
C ILE A 197 3.67 0.92 -15.38
N ALA A 198 4.09 1.52 -16.49
CA ALA A 198 5.47 1.97 -16.66
C ALA A 198 5.73 3.32 -15.97
N ASP A 199 4.78 4.25 -16.08
CA ASP A 199 4.92 5.64 -15.65
C ASP A 199 3.91 6.05 -14.57
N GLY A 200 2.93 5.19 -14.24
CA GLY A 200 2.00 5.42 -13.13
C GLY A 200 2.67 5.40 -11.75
N GLN A 201 1.98 5.97 -10.75
CA GLN A 201 2.46 6.01 -9.37
C GLN A 201 2.49 4.61 -8.72
N LYS A 202 3.41 4.41 -7.76
CA LYS A 202 3.69 3.10 -7.13
C LYS A 202 4.06 2.05 -8.19
N THR A 203 3.24 1.01 -8.32
CA THR A 203 3.31 -0.07 -9.32
C THR A 203 2.37 0.17 -10.49
N GLY A 204 1.65 1.30 -10.50
CA GLY A 204 0.67 1.72 -11.50
C GLY A 204 -0.65 2.21 -10.89
N TYR A 205 -1.13 1.55 -9.84
CA TYR A 205 -2.44 1.84 -9.21
C TYR A 205 -2.49 1.50 -7.72
N PHE A 206 -3.40 2.16 -6.98
CA PHE A 206 -3.61 1.99 -5.54
C PHE A 206 -4.65 0.90 -5.25
N LEU A 207 -4.22 -0.37 -5.24
CA LEU A 207 -5.07 -1.54 -4.97
C LEU A 207 -5.49 -1.67 -3.50
N ASP A 208 -4.74 -1.04 -2.59
CA ASP A 208 -4.96 -1.01 -1.14
C ASP A 208 -6.30 -0.38 -0.72
N GLN A 209 -6.86 0.51 -1.54
CA GLN A 209 -8.12 1.20 -1.31
C GLN A 209 -9.36 0.49 -1.90
N ARG A 210 -9.21 -0.67 -2.56
CA ARG A 210 -10.31 -1.37 -3.29
C ARG A 210 -11.61 -1.47 -2.49
N GLU A 211 -11.51 -1.93 -1.25
CA GLU A 211 -12.68 -2.16 -0.40
C GLU A 211 -13.23 -0.86 0.20
N ASN A 212 -12.38 0.13 0.38
CA ASN A 212 -12.77 1.44 0.89
C ASN A 212 -13.50 2.25 -0.19
N ARG A 213 -13.07 2.15 -1.45
CA ARG A 213 -13.81 2.70 -2.59
C ARG A 213 -15.19 2.08 -2.75
N ALA A 214 -15.35 0.79 -2.48
CA ALA A 214 -16.67 0.16 -2.45
C ALA A 214 -17.54 0.64 -1.27
N ALA A 215 -16.92 0.95 -0.13
CA ALA A 215 -17.62 1.32 1.11
C ALA A 215 -18.29 2.70 1.06
N ILE A 216 -17.93 3.58 0.12
CA ILE A 216 -18.53 4.93 0.03
C ILE A 216 -19.98 4.92 -0.46
N GLY A 217 -20.48 3.80 -1.01
CA GLY A 217 -21.79 3.73 -1.67
C GLY A 217 -22.97 4.33 -0.88
N PRO A 218 -23.13 4.02 0.43
CA PRO A 218 -24.18 4.61 1.25
C PRO A 218 -24.10 6.13 1.42
N TYR A 219 -22.95 6.77 1.13
CA TYR A 219 -22.70 8.19 1.34
C TYR A 219 -22.80 9.02 0.05
N CYS A 220 -22.91 8.39 -1.12
CA CYS A 220 -22.81 9.08 -2.42
C CYS A 220 -24.12 9.23 -3.18
N LYS A 221 -25.19 8.50 -2.83
CA LYS A 221 -26.43 8.54 -3.61
C LYS A 221 -27.05 9.95 -3.61
N ASP A 222 -27.35 10.48 -4.81
CA ASP A 222 -27.91 11.81 -5.07
C ASP A 222 -27.08 12.98 -4.49
N ALA A 223 -25.84 12.72 -4.07
CA ALA A 223 -24.96 13.65 -3.37
C ALA A 223 -24.14 14.51 -4.35
N GLU A 224 -23.85 15.75 -3.94
CA GLU A 224 -22.75 16.56 -4.49
C GLU A 224 -21.44 16.15 -3.79
N VAL A 225 -20.55 15.47 -4.51
CA VAL A 225 -19.33 14.85 -3.98
C VAL A 225 -18.10 15.65 -4.40
N LEU A 226 -17.19 15.88 -3.46
CA LEU A 226 -15.83 16.38 -3.71
C LEU A 226 -14.82 15.28 -3.40
N ASP A 227 -14.10 14.81 -4.41
CA ASP A 227 -13.01 13.83 -4.27
C ASP A 227 -11.66 14.55 -4.33
N CYS A 228 -11.05 14.76 -3.15
CA CYS A 228 -9.77 15.45 -3.03
C CYS A 228 -8.61 14.48 -3.08
N PHE A 229 -7.54 14.86 -3.80
CA PHE A 229 -6.38 14.01 -4.08
C PHE A 229 -6.80 12.77 -4.88
N CYS A 230 -7.65 12.98 -5.89
CA CYS A 230 -8.37 11.91 -6.56
C CYS A 230 -7.46 10.96 -7.36
N HIS A 231 -6.21 11.35 -7.63
CA HIS A 231 -5.31 10.64 -8.53
C HIS A 231 -6.03 10.34 -9.86
N THR A 232 -6.09 9.08 -10.29
CA THR A 232 -6.76 8.61 -11.50
C THR A 232 -8.27 8.35 -11.32
N GLY A 233 -8.86 8.86 -10.22
CA GLY A 233 -10.31 8.96 -10.03
C GLY A 233 -10.94 7.76 -9.32
N GLY A 234 -10.17 7.00 -8.55
CA GLY A 234 -10.68 5.78 -7.91
C GLY A 234 -11.96 6.02 -7.11
N PHE A 235 -11.96 6.97 -6.19
CA PHE A 235 -13.16 7.32 -5.41
C PHE A 235 -14.22 8.04 -6.26
N ALA A 236 -13.83 8.99 -7.11
CA ALA A 236 -14.74 9.71 -8.01
C ALA A 236 -15.58 8.78 -8.91
N LEU A 237 -14.96 7.78 -9.52
CA LEU A 237 -15.64 6.79 -10.37
C LEU A 237 -16.64 5.94 -9.56
N HIS A 238 -16.27 5.57 -8.33
CA HIS A 238 -17.17 4.84 -7.43
C HIS A 238 -18.34 5.72 -6.99
N ALA A 239 -18.11 7.00 -6.66
CA ALA A 239 -19.16 7.93 -6.31
C ALA A 239 -20.17 8.10 -7.45
N ALA A 240 -19.70 8.26 -8.69
CA ALA A 240 -20.54 8.31 -9.87
C ALA A 240 -21.34 7.01 -10.08
N LYS A 241 -20.69 5.85 -9.96
CA LYS A 241 -21.35 4.54 -10.03
C LYS A 241 -22.48 4.39 -9.01
N PHE A 242 -22.27 4.90 -7.79
CA PHE A 242 -23.25 4.81 -6.70
C PHE A 242 -24.35 5.89 -6.78
N GLY A 243 -24.41 6.65 -7.87
CA GLY A 243 -25.50 7.57 -8.15
C GLY A 243 -25.29 8.98 -7.57
N ALA A 244 -24.04 9.42 -7.40
CA ALA A 244 -23.77 10.82 -7.10
C ALA A 244 -24.37 11.76 -8.16
N LYS A 245 -25.01 12.84 -7.70
CA LYS A 245 -25.61 13.88 -8.54
C LYS A 245 -24.52 14.62 -9.32
N SER A 246 -23.41 14.93 -8.66
CA SER A 246 -22.20 15.47 -9.26
C SER A 246 -20.97 15.03 -8.47
N VAL A 247 -19.85 14.89 -9.15
CA VAL A 247 -18.56 14.55 -8.56
C VAL A 247 -17.51 15.51 -9.10
N GLU A 248 -16.89 16.27 -8.20
CA GLU A 248 -15.74 17.11 -8.54
C GLU A 248 -14.46 16.39 -8.08
N ALA A 249 -13.66 15.92 -9.03
CA ALA A 249 -12.43 15.18 -8.80
C ALA A 249 -11.22 16.13 -8.90
N VAL A 250 -10.47 16.26 -7.82
CA VAL A 250 -9.41 17.27 -7.66
C VAL A 250 -8.06 16.62 -7.42
N ASP A 251 -7.08 16.96 -8.25
CA ASP A 251 -5.69 16.57 -8.06
C ASP A 251 -4.75 17.69 -8.56
N ILE A 252 -3.47 17.62 -8.19
CA ILE A 252 -2.46 18.57 -8.71
C ILE A 252 -1.94 18.13 -10.08
N SER A 253 -2.11 16.86 -10.42
CA SER A 253 -1.54 16.26 -11.63
C SER A 253 -2.54 16.29 -12.79
N ASP A 254 -2.31 17.16 -13.77
CA ASP A 254 -3.05 17.17 -15.04
C ASP A 254 -3.02 15.80 -15.74
N THR A 255 -1.88 15.09 -15.71
CA THR A 255 -1.77 13.73 -16.24
C THR A 255 -2.73 12.75 -15.56
N ALA A 256 -2.85 12.81 -14.23
CA ALA A 256 -3.79 11.96 -13.49
C ALA A 256 -5.25 12.33 -13.81
N LEU A 257 -5.55 13.61 -13.94
CA LEU A 257 -6.89 14.11 -14.27
C LEU A 257 -7.33 13.73 -15.69
N LYS A 258 -6.42 13.71 -16.67
CA LYS A 258 -6.70 13.14 -18.00
C LYS A 258 -7.10 11.67 -17.93
N MET A 259 -6.48 10.89 -17.03
CA MET A 259 -6.92 9.50 -16.79
C MET A 259 -8.28 9.44 -16.10
N VAL A 260 -8.63 10.39 -15.21
CA VAL A 260 -9.99 10.49 -14.64
C VAL A 260 -11.02 10.62 -15.76
N GLU A 261 -10.79 11.54 -16.70
CA GLU A 261 -11.71 11.77 -17.83
C GLU A 261 -11.84 10.54 -18.74
N GLN A 262 -10.72 9.88 -19.05
CA GLN A 262 -10.72 8.65 -19.83
C GLN A 262 -11.47 7.51 -19.11
N ASN A 263 -11.24 7.34 -17.81
CA ASN A 263 -11.93 6.34 -17.00
C ASN A 263 -13.42 6.65 -16.87
N ALA A 264 -13.81 7.93 -16.74
CA ALA A 264 -15.20 8.34 -16.72
C ALA A 264 -15.89 8.00 -18.05
N ALA A 265 -15.25 8.32 -19.18
CA ALA A 265 -15.75 7.99 -20.52
C ALA A 265 -15.86 6.47 -20.73
N LEU A 266 -14.88 5.70 -20.27
CA LEU A 266 -14.85 4.23 -20.36
C LEU A 266 -16.06 3.56 -19.69
N ASN A 267 -16.61 4.18 -18.65
CA ASN A 267 -17.77 3.71 -17.90
C ASN A 267 -19.07 4.49 -18.22
N GLY A 268 -19.02 5.44 -19.15
CA GLY A 268 -20.17 6.27 -19.51
C GLY A 268 -20.63 7.26 -18.42
N PHE A 269 -19.76 7.59 -17.45
CA PHE A 269 -20.08 8.54 -16.39
C PHE A 269 -19.97 9.98 -16.89
N LYS A 270 -21.05 10.74 -16.75
CA LYS A 270 -21.17 12.15 -17.20
C LYS A 270 -21.22 13.15 -16.04
N THR A 271 -21.25 12.67 -14.81
CA THR A 271 -21.41 13.48 -13.59
C THR A 271 -20.07 13.88 -12.97
N ILE A 272 -18.94 13.43 -13.55
CA ILE A 272 -17.60 13.70 -13.04
C ILE A 272 -16.99 14.89 -13.79
N THR A 273 -16.48 15.85 -13.03
CA THR A 273 -15.66 16.96 -13.54
C THR A 273 -14.29 16.90 -12.89
N ALA A 274 -13.24 16.91 -13.70
CA ALA A 274 -11.85 16.98 -13.25
C ALA A 274 -11.41 18.44 -13.03
N LYS A 275 -10.66 18.71 -11.96
CA LYS A 275 -10.12 20.04 -11.65
C LYS A 275 -8.68 19.97 -11.15
N GLU A 276 -7.78 20.60 -11.89
CA GLU A 276 -6.39 20.77 -11.46
C GLU A 276 -6.31 21.86 -10.39
N ALA A 277 -5.94 21.48 -9.17
CA ALA A 277 -5.74 22.42 -8.08
C ALA A 277 -4.91 21.82 -6.94
N ASN A 278 -4.22 22.70 -6.19
CA ASN A 278 -3.79 22.35 -4.85
C ASN A 278 -5.02 22.27 -3.93
N VAL A 279 -5.25 21.11 -3.33
CA VAL A 279 -6.43 20.88 -2.49
C VAL A 279 -6.50 21.83 -1.30
N PHE A 280 -5.38 22.16 -0.64
CA PHE A 280 -5.41 23.05 0.53
C PHE A 280 -5.90 24.45 0.14
N ASP A 281 -5.41 24.97 -0.99
CA ASP A 281 -5.81 26.26 -1.53
C ASP A 281 -7.28 26.22 -2.00
N LEU A 282 -7.67 25.14 -2.67
CA LEU A 282 -9.04 24.97 -3.17
C LEU A 282 -10.08 24.90 -2.03
N LEU A 283 -9.80 24.15 -0.96
CA LEU A 283 -10.72 24.11 0.18
C LEU A 283 -10.80 25.48 0.88
N ASN A 284 -9.70 26.26 0.89
CA ASN A 284 -9.75 27.65 1.36
C ASN A 284 -10.69 28.51 0.51
N GLU A 285 -10.52 28.45 -0.81
CA GLU A 285 -11.32 29.19 -1.78
C GLU A 285 -12.80 28.85 -1.65
N TYR A 286 -13.14 27.55 -1.61
CA TYR A 286 -14.53 27.09 -1.47
C TYR A 286 -15.16 27.51 -0.15
N GLN A 287 -14.37 27.58 0.92
CA GLN A 287 -14.85 28.08 2.21
C GLN A 287 -15.17 29.58 2.13
N MET A 288 -14.33 30.37 1.46
CA MET A 288 -14.58 31.80 1.24
C MET A 288 -15.80 32.05 0.35
N GLN A 289 -16.06 31.15 -0.61
CA GLN A 289 -17.22 31.20 -1.50
C GLN A 289 -18.52 30.69 -0.84
N GLY A 290 -18.44 30.10 0.36
CA GLY A 290 -19.59 29.46 1.00
C GLY A 290 -20.10 28.23 0.26
N ARG A 291 -19.25 27.58 -0.56
CA ARG A 291 -19.60 26.31 -1.21
C ARG A 291 -19.76 25.22 -0.17
N MET A 292 -20.71 24.33 -0.40
CA MET A 292 -20.98 23.19 0.47
C MET A 292 -21.15 21.92 -0.36
N PHE A 293 -20.81 20.78 0.23
CA PHE A 293 -20.92 19.46 -0.37
C PHE A 293 -21.70 18.52 0.56
N ASP A 294 -22.28 17.48 -0.02
CA ASP A 294 -22.96 16.43 0.75
C ASP A 294 -21.96 15.38 1.23
N THR A 295 -20.93 15.10 0.42
CA THR A 295 -19.83 14.21 0.78
C THR A 295 -18.49 14.77 0.31
N ILE A 296 -17.50 14.77 1.19
CA ILE A 296 -16.09 15.04 0.83
C ILE A 296 -15.25 13.81 1.13
N ILE A 297 -14.38 13.46 0.19
CA ILE A 297 -13.42 12.36 0.31
C ILE A 297 -12.02 12.98 0.36
N LEU A 298 -11.23 12.60 1.36
CA LEU A 298 -9.84 13.00 1.53
C LEU A 298 -8.95 11.75 1.53
N ASP A 299 -8.18 11.55 0.45
CA ASP A 299 -7.14 10.51 0.39
C ASP A 299 -5.75 11.11 0.07
N PRO A 300 -5.19 11.94 0.97
CA PRO A 300 -3.94 12.63 0.71
C PRO A 300 -2.75 11.67 0.62
N PRO A 301 -1.66 12.06 -0.07
CA PRO A 301 -0.41 11.33 -0.03
C PRO A 301 0.14 11.27 1.40
N ALA A 302 1.04 10.32 1.68
CA ALA A 302 1.65 10.16 2.99
C ALA A 302 2.43 11.43 3.41
N PHE A 303 1.85 12.23 4.31
CA PHE A 303 2.53 13.40 4.88
C PHE A 303 3.69 13.04 5.83
N CYS A 304 3.83 11.77 6.20
CA CYS A 304 4.83 11.30 7.14
C CYS A 304 5.54 10.05 6.61
N LYS A 305 6.80 10.20 6.23
CA LYS A 305 7.69 9.08 5.82
C LYS A 305 8.67 8.66 6.91
N THR A 306 8.84 9.46 7.97
CA THR A 306 9.78 9.23 9.06
C THR A 306 9.16 9.61 10.40
N LYS A 307 9.60 8.98 11.50
CA LYS A 307 9.10 9.31 12.84
C LYS A 307 9.25 10.80 13.21
N SER A 308 10.33 11.45 12.75
CA SER A 308 10.57 12.88 13.00
C SER A 308 9.58 13.81 12.31
N ALA A 309 9.00 13.41 11.17
CA ALA A 309 8.04 14.21 10.42
C ALA A 309 6.61 14.16 11.01
N LEU A 310 6.34 13.27 11.97
CA LEU A 310 5.00 12.99 12.48
C LEU A 310 4.27 14.22 13.00
N LYS A 311 4.97 15.11 13.73
CA LYS A 311 4.36 16.34 14.28
C LYS A 311 3.88 17.30 13.19
N GLY A 312 4.66 17.42 12.10
CA GLY A 312 4.27 18.23 10.94
C GLY A 312 3.10 17.60 10.19
N ALA A 313 3.16 16.30 9.95
CA ALA A 313 2.10 15.54 9.32
C ALA A 313 0.77 15.66 10.08
N TYR A 314 0.78 15.54 11.40
CA TYR A 314 -0.40 15.71 12.25
C TYR A 314 -1.10 17.05 12.01
N ARG A 315 -0.33 18.14 11.91
CA ARG A 315 -0.87 19.48 11.61
C ARG A 315 -1.51 19.53 10.22
N GLY A 316 -0.84 18.98 9.21
CA GLY A 316 -1.38 18.94 7.85
C GLY A 316 -2.67 18.14 7.74
N TYR A 317 -2.72 16.95 8.36
CA TYR A 317 -3.92 16.12 8.42
C TYR A 317 -5.07 16.81 9.18
N LYS A 318 -4.77 17.46 10.31
CA LYS A 318 -5.76 18.22 11.08
C LYS A 318 -6.35 19.34 10.24
N GLU A 319 -5.50 20.12 9.56
CA GLU A 319 -5.91 21.27 8.76
C GLU A 319 -6.84 20.87 7.61
N ILE A 320 -6.50 19.83 6.86
CA ILE A 320 -7.31 19.40 5.71
C ILE A 320 -8.67 18.83 6.16
N ASN A 321 -8.69 18.06 7.25
CA ASN A 321 -9.94 17.51 7.80
C ASN A 321 -10.82 18.61 8.38
N LEU A 322 -10.24 19.59 9.09
CA LEU A 322 -10.96 20.75 9.62
C LEU A 322 -11.66 21.53 8.50
N ARG A 323 -10.95 21.81 7.40
CA ARG A 323 -11.52 22.53 6.25
C ARG A 323 -12.64 21.74 5.60
N ALA A 324 -12.44 20.45 5.37
CA ALA A 324 -13.49 19.59 4.81
C ALA A 324 -14.73 19.55 5.70
N MET A 325 -14.59 19.40 7.02
CA MET A 325 -15.72 19.43 7.96
C MET A 325 -16.55 20.73 7.88
N LYS A 326 -15.91 21.87 7.59
CA LYS A 326 -16.59 23.16 7.43
C LYS A 326 -17.35 23.29 6.10
N LEU A 327 -16.96 22.51 5.09
CA LEU A 327 -17.53 22.51 3.75
C LEU A 327 -18.63 21.45 3.56
N ILE A 328 -18.94 20.66 4.58
CA ILE A 328 -19.96 19.61 4.51
C ILE A 328 -21.25 20.07 5.17
N ARG A 329 -22.37 19.88 4.45
CA ARG A 329 -23.72 20.19 4.95
C ARG A 329 -24.05 19.38 6.21
N SER A 330 -24.92 19.90 7.07
CA SER A 330 -25.46 19.11 8.19
C SER A 330 -26.17 17.87 7.64
N GLY A 331 -25.85 16.71 8.20
CA GLY A 331 -26.27 15.39 7.74
C GLY A 331 -25.35 14.73 6.70
N GLY A 332 -24.41 15.49 6.10
CA GLY A 332 -23.45 15.01 5.10
C GLY A 332 -22.29 14.20 5.69
N PHE A 333 -21.36 13.75 4.84
CA PHE A 333 -20.31 12.81 5.19
C PHE A 333 -18.90 13.28 4.84
N LEU A 334 -17.95 12.95 5.72
CA LEU A 334 -16.51 13.04 5.47
C LEU A 334 -15.93 11.63 5.43
N VAL A 335 -15.35 11.26 4.30
CA VAL A 335 -14.49 10.08 4.18
C VAL A 335 -13.04 10.56 4.21
N THR A 336 -12.23 10.04 5.12
CA THR A 336 -10.85 10.53 5.30
C THR A 336 -9.87 9.40 5.56
N CYS A 337 -8.73 9.47 4.88
CA CYS A 337 -7.73 8.42 4.85
C CYS A 337 -6.34 8.92 5.28
N SER A 338 -5.50 7.99 5.70
CA SER A 338 -4.07 8.20 5.88
C SER A 338 -3.30 6.93 5.56
N CYS A 339 -2.32 7.01 4.65
CA CYS A 339 -1.38 5.93 4.35
C CYS A 339 -0.02 6.06 5.08
N SER A 340 0.11 7.03 6.00
CA SER A 340 1.34 7.23 6.78
C SER A 340 1.46 6.21 7.92
N HIS A 341 2.39 5.24 7.86
CA HIS A 341 2.56 4.23 8.92
C HIS A 341 2.72 4.83 10.33
N TYR A 342 3.57 5.85 10.51
CA TYR A 342 3.77 6.50 11.81
C TYR A 342 2.53 7.26 12.34
N MET A 343 1.53 7.51 11.50
CA MET A 343 0.22 7.98 11.94
C MET A 343 -0.59 6.75 12.38
N THR A 344 -0.44 6.34 13.63
CA THR A 344 -1.15 5.18 14.19
C THR A 344 -2.66 5.41 14.19
N PRO A 345 -3.48 4.35 14.26
CA PRO A 345 -4.94 4.49 14.36
C PRO A 345 -5.38 5.45 15.47
N ASP A 346 -4.80 5.33 16.67
CA ASP A 346 -5.13 6.20 17.80
C ASP A 346 -4.78 7.67 17.54
N LEU A 347 -3.61 7.93 16.96
CA LEU A 347 -3.20 9.29 16.59
C LEU A 347 -4.10 9.87 15.50
N PHE A 348 -4.53 9.06 14.54
CA PHE A 348 -5.45 9.48 13.49
C PHE A 348 -6.83 9.84 14.08
N MET A 349 -7.36 9.01 14.99
CA MET A 349 -8.61 9.30 15.69
C MET A 349 -8.52 10.56 16.54
N LYS A 350 -7.40 10.75 17.26
CA LYS A 350 -7.15 11.96 18.04
C LYS A 350 -7.08 13.21 17.15
N MET A 351 -6.44 13.11 15.99
CA MET A 351 -6.38 14.17 14.99
C MET A 351 -7.79 14.56 14.50
N LEU A 352 -8.64 13.57 14.20
CA LEU A 352 -10.03 13.83 13.78
C LEU A 352 -10.84 14.51 14.88
N GLN A 353 -10.65 14.11 16.13
CA GLN A 353 -11.29 14.77 17.28
C GLN A 353 -10.87 16.24 17.39
N ASP A 354 -9.59 16.53 17.24
CA ASP A 354 -9.07 17.90 17.28
C ASP A 354 -9.59 18.74 16.11
N ALA A 355 -9.71 18.16 14.90
CA ALA A 355 -10.27 18.83 13.73
C ALA A 355 -11.78 19.12 13.90
N ALA A 356 -12.54 18.18 14.48
CA ALA A 356 -13.96 18.37 14.79
C ALA A 356 -14.18 19.49 15.83
N SER A 357 -13.36 19.52 16.89
CA SER A 357 -13.41 20.57 17.91
C SER A 357 -13.17 21.95 17.32
N ASP A 358 -12.14 22.08 16.49
CA ASP A 358 -11.74 23.37 15.91
C ASP A 358 -12.68 23.82 14.78
N SER A 359 -13.31 22.88 14.07
CA SER A 359 -14.37 23.18 13.10
C SER A 359 -15.71 23.51 13.77
N ARG A 360 -15.85 23.27 15.08
CA ARG A 360 -17.11 23.40 15.85
C ARG A 360 -18.26 22.58 15.26
N ARG A 361 -17.93 21.44 14.65
CA ARG A 361 -18.92 20.49 14.12
C ARG A 361 -18.99 19.28 15.05
N SER A 362 -20.21 18.81 15.32
CA SER A 362 -20.40 17.51 15.95
C SER A 362 -20.28 16.44 14.87
N VAL A 363 -19.56 15.36 15.16
CA VAL A 363 -19.35 14.28 14.20
C VAL A 363 -19.67 12.93 14.83
N ARG A 364 -20.13 11.98 14.01
CA ARG A 364 -20.38 10.59 14.39
C ARG A 364 -19.56 9.68 13.49
N ILE A 365 -18.88 8.71 14.07
CA ILE A 365 -18.18 7.67 13.31
C ILE A 365 -19.22 6.72 12.71
N CYS A 366 -19.21 6.57 11.40
CA CYS A 366 -20.03 5.62 10.67
C CYS A 366 -19.29 4.30 10.43
N GLU A 367 -18.01 4.39 10.08
CA GLU A 367 -17.19 3.21 9.78
C GLU A 367 -15.69 3.51 10.01
N ILE A 368 -14.95 2.49 10.43
CA ILE A 368 -13.48 2.50 10.46
C ILE A 368 -13.01 1.30 9.64
N ARG A 369 -12.09 1.53 8.71
CA ARG A 369 -11.51 0.50 7.83
C ARG A 369 -10.00 0.67 7.70
N TYR A 370 -9.37 -0.31 7.07
CA TYR A 370 -7.94 -0.34 6.77
C TYR A 370 -7.71 -0.69 5.30
N GLN A 371 -6.47 -1.06 4.95
CA GLN A 371 -6.11 -1.60 3.64
C GLN A 371 -6.89 -2.86 3.26
N ALA A 372 -7.06 -3.08 1.96
CA ALA A 372 -7.76 -4.21 1.38
C ALA A 372 -7.14 -5.57 1.75
N LYS A 373 -7.93 -6.65 1.69
CA LYS A 373 -7.54 -7.99 2.18
C LYS A 373 -6.37 -8.65 1.46
N ASP A 374 -6.02 -8.18 0.27
CA ASP A 374 -4.82 -8.56 -0.49
C ASP A 374 -3.54 -7.84 -0.03
N HIS A 375 -3.66 -6.94 0.94
CA HIS A 375 -2.59 -6.31 1.70
C HIS A 375 -2.66 -6.75 3.17
N PRO A 376 -2.50 -8.07 3.45
CA PRO A 376 -2.72 -8.62 4.79
C PRO A 376 -1.91 -7.88 5.86
N ILE A 377 -2.57 -7.57 6.97
CA ILE A 377 -1.92 -6.98 8.14
C ILE A 377 -1.39 -8.14 8.98
N SER A 378 -0.08 -8.15 9.21
CA SER A 378 0.59 -9.11 10.06
C SER A 378 0.31 -8.79 11.52
N ILE A 379 -0.15 -9.79 12.28
CA ILE A 379 -0.31 -9.68 13.74
C ILE A 379 1.06 -9.49 14.42
N SER A 380 2.13 -9.98 13.81
CA SER A 380 3.48 -9.98 14.38
C SER A 380 4.31 -8.77 13.96
N ALA A 381 3.77 -7.86 13.15
CA ALA A 381 4.49 -6.68 12.66
C ALA A 381 3.53 -5.51 12.46
N ASP A 382 3.56 -4.56 13.40
CA ASP A 382 2.72 -3.36 13.37
C ASP A 382 2.99 -2.50 12.12
N GLU A 383 4.20 -2.57 11.56
CA GLU A 383 4.63 -1.91 10.32
C GLU A 383 3.81 -2.30 9.10
N SER A 384 3.18 -3.48 9.13
CA SER A 384 2.32 -3.94 8.05
C SER A 384 1.00 -3.16 7.97
N LEU A 385 0.52 -2.58 9.08
CA LEU A 385 -0.63 -1.68 9.09
C LEU A 385 -0.18 -0.25 8.77
N TYR A 386 -0.62 0.27 7.63
CA TYR A 386 -0.25 1.63 7.21
C TYR A 386 -1.43 2.47 6.76
N LEU A 387 -2.50 1.87 6.24
CA LEU A 387 -3.67 2.58 5.74
C LEU A 387 -4.77 2.63 6.80
N LYS A 388 -5.25 3.83 7.13
CA LYS A 388 -6.44 4.04 7.96
C LYS A 388 -7.49 4.77 7.12
N TYR A 389 -8.74 4.39 7.32
CA TYR A 389 -9.91 4.98 6.70
C TYR A 389 -10.96 5.21 7.78
N VAL A 390 -11.57 6.39 7.79
CA VAL A 390 -12.69 6.70 8.68
C VAL A 390 -13.77 7.43 7.88
N ALA A 391 -15.01 6.96 7.99
CA ALA A 391 -16.20 7.66 7.52
C ALA A 391 -16.90 8.33 8.71
N LEU A 392 -17.13 9.63 8.62
CA LEU A 392 -17.79 10.45 9.62
C LEU A 392 -19.07 11.07 9.04
N GLN A 393 -20.15 11.08 9.80
CA GLN A 393 -21.30 11.94 9.54
C GLN A 393 -21.12 13.27 10.27
N ILE A 394 -21.36 14.38 9.57
CA ILE A 394 -21.34 15.73 10.14
C ILE A 394 -22.76 16.07 10.61
N ILE A 395 -22.92 16.45 11.88
CA ILE A 395 -24.21 16.75 12.53
C ILE A 395 -24.48 18.25 12.51
#